data_AF-A0A1F4BPW0-F1
#
_entry.id   AF-A0A1F4BPW0-F1
#
_cell.length_a   1.000
_cell.length_b   1.000
_cell.length_c   1.000
_cell.angle_alpha   90.00
_cell.angle_beta   90.00
_cell.angle_gamma   90.00
#
_symmetry.space_group_name_H-M   'P 1'
#
loop_
_entity.id
_entity.type
_entity.pdbx_description
1 polymer ?
#
loop_
_entity_poly.entity_id
_entity_poly.type
_entity_poly.pdbx_seq_one_letter_code
_entity_poly.pdbx_strand_id
1 'polypeptide(L)'
;MIAEERMNILKPIASSASRRAIGKASSELGAELDALVALAMAQGLHFEGLPLALALLERKGLQRLKKLVFNPPSLAALRSRAAKVEFIAEGPLPPELLLEPGAKMLPMYTQSVDYALCKSCRLCIEVCPKRVYTDDGFGKPYTVRRDEECTGELQCGQCVAICPERAIVLKMVDPMHASTVFVQLENPYAAVEARRSAGADFEVSNPLASDEELKIEGALPEDLLGAHRLLDEAGFHPVLELAGTPTHFVDARDPQADLAAWAKENGRSPEKVSEAVKVLYAALPGIAGLKQGKYAFDTLIHRLIDEAVHPGINLKSRSGAELAKNILEECREPHIYLGAKSRPIGGLLPPGTSTAWKTPYGNEV
;
A
#
# COMPACT_ATOMS: atom_id res chain seq x y z
N MET A 1 -23.67 16.40 35.97
CA MET A 1 -23.38 17.18 34.75
C MET A 1 -21.96 17.01 34.20
N ILE A 2 -21.10 16.13 34.74
CA ILE A 2 -19.70 15.95 34.26
C ILE A 2 -19.48 14.56 33.61
N ALA A 3 -20.48 13.67 33.64
CA ALA A 3 -20.35 12.30 33.09
C ALA A 3 -20.72 12.19 31.59
N GLU A 4 -21.49 13.13 31.04
CA GLU A 4 -21.92 13.09 29.63
C GLU A 4 -20.89 13.69 28.65
N GLU A 5 -19.94 14.50 29.12
CA GLU A 5 -18.95 15.15 28.23
C GLU A 5 -17.79 14.24 27.83
N ARG A 6 -17.53 13.14 28.54
CA ARG A 6 -16.45 12.19 28.19
C ARG A 6 -16.82 11.20 27.07
N MET A 7 -18.06 11.19 26.60
CA MET A 7 -18.54 10.26 25.59
C MET A 7 -18.60 10.86 24.17
N ASN A 8 -18.01 12.04 23.97
CA ASN A 8 -18.11 12.81 22.72
C ASN A 8 -16.82 12.82 21.87
N ILE A 9 -15.87 11.91 22.14
CA ILE A 9 -14.52 11.92 21.54
C ILE A 9 -14.48 11.32 20.11
N LEU A 10 -15.60 10.85 19.56
CA LEU A 10 -15.65 10.16 18.25
C LEU A 10 -16.53 10.88 17.22
N LYS A 11 -16.35 12.18 17.01
CA LYS A 11 -16.83 12.82 15.78
C LYS A 11 -15.65 13.00 14.82
N PRO A 12 -15.42 12.07 13.87
CA PRO A 12 -14.55 12.36 12.76
C PRO A 12 -15.12 13.56 11.99
N ILE A 13 -14.25 14.47 11.58
CA ILE A 13 -14.57 15.61 10.71
C ILE A 13 -14.86 15.03 9.31
N ALA A 14 -16.03 14.43 9.15
CA ALA A 14 -16.57 14.08 7.84
C ALA A 14 -17.50 15.21 7.39
N SER A 15 -17.29 15.69 6.16
CA SER A 15 -18.13 16.70 5.53
C SER A 15 -19.61 16.28 5.61
N SER A 16 -20.51 17.25 5.74
CA SER A 16 -21.96 17.01 5.86
C SER A 16 -22.58 16.28 4.65
N ALA A 17 -21.90 16.25 3.50
CA ALA A 17 -22.35 15.57 2.28
C ALA A 17 -22.20 14.04 2.36
N SER A 18 -21.13 13.58 3.00
CA SER A 18 -20.73 12.17 3.17
C SER A 18 -21.67 11.31 4.02
N ARG A 19 -22.54 11.93 4.83
CA ARG A 19 -23.44 11.19 5.75
C ARG A 19 -24.64 10.51 5.10
N ARG A 20 -24.90 10.76 3.81
CA ARG A 20 -26.18 10.36 3.17
C ARG A 20 -26.20 8.97 2.54
N ALA A 21 -25.07 8.27 2.41
CA ALA A 21 -25.03 7.00 1.65
C ALA A 21 -24.67 5.75 2.47
N ILE A 22 -24.19 5.88 3.71
CA ILE A 22 -23.87 4.73 4.54
C ILE A 22 -25.14 4.32 5.28
N GLY A 23 -25.68 3.15 4.94
CA GLY A 23 -26.73 2.52 5.73
C GLY A 23 -26.25 2.42 7.16
N LYS A 24 -26.84 3.20 8.07
CA LYS A 24 -26.58 3.02 9.50
C LYS A 24 -26.95 1.59 9.85
N ALA A 25 -26.08 0.85 10.52
CA ALA A 25 -26.53 -0.30 11.30
C ALA A 25 -27.74 0.16 12.14
N SER A 26 -28.75 -0.72 12.27
CA SER A 26 -29.87 -0.40 13.15
C SER A 26 -29.30 -0.07 14.54
N SER A 27 -29.84 0.96 15.19
CA SER A 27 -29.34 1.44 16.49
C SER A 27 -29.21 0.33 17.55
N GLU A 28 -30.01 -0.74 17.41
CA GLU A 28 -29.96 -1.94 18.25
C GLU A 28 -28.73 -2.82 18.02
N LEU A 29 -28.32 -3.03 16.76
CA LEU A 29 -27.12 -3.82 16.43
C LEU A 29 -25.85 -3.16 16.93
N GLY A 30 -25.77 -1.84 16.79
CA GLY A 30 -24.63 -1.06 17.29
C GLY A 30 -24.51 -1.15 18.80
N ALA A 31 -25.60 -0.93 19.52
CA ALA A 31 -25.63 -1.07 20.98
C ALA A 31 -25.23 -2.47 21.46
N GLU A 32 -25.65 -3.51 20.74
CA GLU A 32 -25.29 -4.90 21.06
C GLU A 32 -23.79 -5.19 20.84
N LEU A 33 -23.19 -4.65 19.76
CA LEU A 33 -21.75 -4.76 19.53
C LEU A 33 -20.95 -3.97 20.58
N ASP A 34 -21.36 -2.73 20.87
CA ASP A 34 -20.70 -1.87 21.85
C ASP A 34 -20.66 -2.52 23.23
N ALA A 35 -21.75 -3.17 23.65
CA ALA A 35 -21.82 -3.90 24.92
C ALA A 35 -20.83 -5.07 24.98
N LEU A 36 -20.68 -5.84 23.88
CA LEU A 36 -19.71 -6.94 23.80
C LEU A 36 -18.27 -6.43 23.84
N VAL A 37 -17.99 -5.36 23.10
CA VAL A 37 -16.68 -4.73 23.04
C VAL A 37 -16.31 -4.15 24.40
N ALA A 38 -17.22 -3.43 25.07
CA ALA A 38 -16.99 -2.89 26.40
C ALA A 38 -16.64 -3.98 27.42
N LEU A 39 -17.34 -5.12 27.39
CA LEU A 39 -17.07 -6.26 28.27
C LEU A 39 -15.72 -6.92 27.99
N ALA A 40 -15.32 -6.99 26.72
CA ALA A 40 -14.01 -7.49 26.31
C ALA A 40 -12.87 -6.48 26.62
N MET A 41 -13.13 -5.18 26.52
CA MET A 41 -12.18 -4.12 26.89
C MET A 41 -11.95 -4.03 28.41
N ALA A 42 -13.00 -4.22 29.22
CA ALA A 42 -12.86 -4.36 30.67
C ALA A 42 -11.97 -5.55 31.08
N GLN A 43 -11.79 -6.48 30.16
CA GLN A 43 -10.89 -7.62 30.26
C GLN A 43 -9.51 -7.33 29.61
N GLY A 44 -9.16 -6.10 29.28
CA GLY A 44 -7.86 -5.77 28.66
C GLY A 44 -7.76 -6.15 27.18
N LEU A 45 -8.90 -6.47 26.53
CA LEU A 45 -9.17 -6.35 25.10
C LEU A 45 -8.89 -4.94 24.57
N HIS A 46 -8.23 -4.78 23.43
CA HIS A 46 -8.28 -3.53 22.66
C HIS A 46 -8.91 -3.79 21.30
N PHE A 47 -9.80 -2.89 20.86
CA PHE A 47 -10.52 -3.01 19.59
C PHE A 47 -10.25 -1.79 18.71
N GLU A 48 -9.91 -2.02 17.44
CA GLU A 48 -9.78 -0.99 16.40
C GLU A 48 -10.73 -1.28 15.24
N GLY A 49 -11.08 -0.25 14.47
CA GLY A 49 -12.01 -0.39 13.33
C GLY A 49 -13.47 -0.53 13.73
N LEU A 50 -13.87 -0.13 14.95
CA LEU A 50 -15.27 -0.17 15.40
C LEU A 50 -16.23 0.60 14.49
N PRO A 51 -15.91 1.80 13.99
CA PRO A 51 -16.78 2.50 13.04
C PRO A 51 -17.01 1.71 11.75
N LEU A 52 -15.98 1.02 11.27
CA LEU A 52 -16.07 0.13 10.10
C LEU A 52 -16.97 -1.06 10.42
N ALA A 53 -16.80 -1.68 11.58
CA ALA A 53 -17.66 -2.78 12.04
C ALA A 53 -19.13 -2.36 12.13
N LEU A 54 -19.40 -1.19 12.72
CA LEU A 54 -20.75 -0.63 12.79
C LEU A 54 -21.33 -0.28 11.42
N ALA A 55 -20.50 0.04 10.43
CA ALA A 55 -20.96 0.33 9.07
C ALA A 55 -21.26 -0.94 8.25
N LEU A 56 -20.52 -2.03 8.49
CA LEU A 56 -20.57 -3.24 7.65
C LEU A 56 -21.32 -4.42 8.29
N LEU A 57 -21.49 -4.45 9.61
CA LEU A 57 -22.07 -5.62 10.29
C LEU A 57 -23.58 -5.73 10.10
N GLU A 58 -23.97 -6.87 9.54
CA GLU A 58 -25.35 -7.34 9.56
C GLU A 58 -25.61 -8.26 10.78
N ARG A 59 -26.89 -8.53 11.06
CA ARG A 59 -27.31 -9.42 12.16
C ARG A 59 -26.61 -10.78 12.14
N LYS A 60 -26.46 -11.38 10.95
CA LYS A 60 -25.77 -12.66 10.76
C LYS A 60 -24.28 -12.57 11.11
N GLY A 61 -23.63 -11.46 10.73
CA GLY A 61 -22.25 -11.16 11.07
C GLY A 61 -22.05 -11.03 12.58
N LEU A 62 -22.92 -10.29 13.26
CA LEU A 62 -22.85 -10.12 14.72
C LEU A 62 -23.02 -11.45 15.46
N GLN A 63 -23.93 -12.34 15.03
CA GLN A 63 -24.08 -13.67 15.61
C GLN A 63 -22.82 -14.54 15.41
N ARG A 64 -22.16 -14.43 14.25
CA ARG A 64 -20.86 -15.08 14.02
C ARG A 64 -19.79 -14.53 14.96
N LEU A 65 -19.69 -13.19 15.12
CA LEU A 65 -18.73 -12.58 16.04
C LEU A 65 -18.96 -13.01 17.49
N LYS A 66 -20.21 -13.08 17.94
CA LYS A 66 -20.57 -13.63 19.26
C LYS A 66 -20.04 -15.05 19.44
N LYS A 67 -20.22 -15.90 18.43
CA LYS A 67 -19.78 -17.29 18.48
C LYS A 67 -18.27 -17.46 18.37
N LEU A 68 -17.56 -16.62 17.62
CA LEU A 68 -16.15 -16.83 17.29
C LEU A 68 -15.18 -15.96 18.08
N VAL A 69 -15.56 -14.74 18.41
CA VAL A 69 -14.68 -13.73 19.04
C VAL A 69 -15.10 -13.47 20.48
N PHE A 70 -16.38 -13.19 20.72
CA PHE A 70 -16.86 -12.74 22.04
C PHE A 70 -17.35 -13.86 22.98
N ASN A 71 -17.15 -15.14 22.62
CA ASN A 71 -17.41 -16.22 23.57
C ASN A 71 -16.28 -16.30 24.62
N PRO A 72 -16.55 -16.74 25.86
CA PRO A 72 -15.54 -16.71 26.92
C PRO A 72 -14.25 -17.51 26.62
N PRO A 73 -14.30 -18.73 26.05
CA PRO A 73 -13.10 -19.44 25.59
C PRO A 73 -12.24 -18.66 24.58
N SER A 74 -12.87 -18.05 23.56
CA SER A 74 -12.17 -17.25 22.56
C SER A 74 -11.55 -16.00 23.16
N LEU A 75 -12.27 -15.28 24.02
CA LEU A 75 -11.72 -14.11 24.71
C LEU A 75 -10.51 -14.49 25.58
N ALA A 76 -10.55 -15.61 26.29
CA ALA A 76 -9.42 -16.12 27.06
C ALA A 76 -8.23 -16.49 26.15
N ALA A 77 -8.49 -17.17 25.03
CA ALA A 77 -7.46 -17.52 24.05
C ALA A 77 -6.84 -16.29 23.39
N LEU A 78 -7.65 -15.29 23.02
CA LEU A 78 -7.20 -14.01 22.48
C LEU A 78 -6.30 -13.33 23.49
N ARG A 79 -6.71 -13.15 24.75
CA ARG A 79 -5.88 -12.53 25.79
C ARG A 79 -4.52 -13.19 25.97
N SER A 80 -4.44 -14.51 25.79
CA SER A 80 -3.17 -15.26 25.89
C SER A 80 -2.25 -15.09 24.67
N ARG A 81 -2.77 -14.63 23.54
CA ARG A 81 -2.07 -14.63 22.23
C ARG A 81 -2.02 -13.29 21.52
N ALA A 82 -2.93 -12.36 21.81
CA ALA A 82 -3.15 -11.07 21.16
C ALA A 82 -3.99 -10.16 22.07
N ALA A 83 -3.44 -9.00 22.42
CA ALA A 83 -4.17 -8.02 23.22
C ALA A 83 -4.93 -6.99 22.36
N LYS A 84 -4.84 -7.09 21.02
CA LYS A 84 -5.59 -6.27 20.05
C LYS A 84 -6.42 -7.12 19.08
N VAL A 85 -7.65 -6.66 18.83
CA VAL A 85 -8.53 -7.11 17.76
C VAL A 85 -8.79 -5.94 16.82
N GLU A 86 -8.65 -6.14 15.53
CA GLU A 86 -8.87 -5.09 14.52
C GLU A 86 -9.85 -5.56 13.46
N PHE A 87 -10.91 -4.78 13.26
CA PHE A 87 -11.87 -5.04 12.20
C PHE A 87 -11.36 -4.49 10.87
N ILE A 88 -11.27 -5.36 9.86
CA ILE A 88 -10.82 -5.02 8.52
C ILE A 88 -11.88 -5.42 7.50
N ALA A 89 -11.82 -4.85 6.30
CA ALA A 89 -12.62 -5.26 5.17
C ALA A 89 -11.77 -5.22 3.91
N GLU A 90 -11.98 -6.17 3.01
CA GLU A 90 -11.22 -6.30 1.77
C GLU A 90 -11.93 -5.56 0.62
N GLY A 91 -11.14 -4.95 -0.27
CA GLY A 91 -11.65 -4.22 -1.43
C GLY A 91 -11.97 -2.74 -1.16
N PRO A 92 -12.47 -2.02 -2.17
CA PRO A 92 -12.74 -0.59 -2.07
C PRO A 92 -13.82 -0.30 -1.01
N LEU A 93 -13.58 0.74 -0.22
CA LEU A 93 -14.50 1.27 0.77
C LEU A 93 -14.75 2.77 0.49
N PRO A 94 -15.95 3.28 0.81
CA PRO A 94 -16.20 4.72 0.81
C PRO A 94 -15.16 5.47 1.66
N PRO A 95 -14.66 6.64 1.21
CA PRO A 95 -13.68 7.44 1.96
C PRO A 95 -14.08 7.75 3.40
N GLU A 96 -15.38 7.84 3.65
CA GLU A 96 -15.96 8.06 4.98
C GLU A 96 -15.67 6.95 6.00
N LEU A 97 -15.42 5.73 5.52
CA LEU A 97 -15.10 4.57 6.34
C LEU A 97 -13.60 4.38 6.52
N LEU A 98 -12.78 5.12 5.76
CA LEU A 98 -11.32 5.13 5.86
C LEU A 98 -10.88 6.11 6.94
N LEU A 99 -11.19 5.76 8.19
CA LEU A 99 -10.75 6.54 9.36
C LEU A 99 -9.33 6.15 9.75
N GLU A 100 -8.51 7.13 10.12
CA GLU A 100 -7.19 6.83 10.68
C GLU A 100 -7.32 6.01 11.98
N PRO A 101 -6.45 5.01 12.21
CA PRO A 101 -6.49 4.23 13.45
C PRO A 101 -6.32 5.13 14.66
N GLY A 102 -7.16 4.94 15.69
CA GLY A 102 -7.05 5.67 16.95
C GLY A 102 -5.69 5.46 17.62
N ALA A 103 -5.06 4.31 17.36
CA ALA A 103 -3.69 3.98 17.76
C ALA A 103 -2.62 5.03 17.39
N LYS A 104 -2.80 5.84 16.33
CA LYS A 104 -1.86 6.93 16.01
C LYS A 104 -1.90 8.07 17.05
N MET A 105 -3.01 8.20 17.77
CA MET A 105 -3.20 9.20 18.83
C MET A 105 -2.90 8.64 20.23
N LEU A 106 -2.62 7.33 20.35
CA LEU A 106 -2.26 6.74 21.63
C LEU A 106 -0.78 7.02 21.93
N PRO A 107 -0.44 7.44 23.16
CA PRO A 107 0.94 7.72 23.52
C PRO A 107 1.76 6.43 23.51
N MET A 108 2.82 6.39 22.70
CA MET A 108 3.81 5.31 22.75
C MET A 108 4.70 5.40 23.99
N TYR A 109 4.80 6.59 24.58
CA TYR A 109 5.58 6.85 25.78
C TYR A 109 4.82 7.77 26.71
N THR A 110 4.74 7.40 27.98
CA THR A 110 4.24 8.28 29.04
C THR A 110 5.40 8.84 29.83
N GLN A 111 5.30 10.11 30.19
CA GLN A 111 6.28 10.73 31.07
C GLN A 111 5.73 10.77 32.49
N SER A 112 6.55 10.37 33.46
CA SER A 112 6.26 10.54 34.88
C SER A 112 7.31 11.47 35.48
N VAL A 113 6.85 12.40 36.32
CA VAL A 113 7.71 13.37 37.00
C VAL A 113 7.48 13.23 38.49
N ASP A 114 8.53 12.96 39.24
CA ASP A 114 8.54 13.05 40.69
C ASP A 114 8.67 14.52 41.10
N TYR A 115 7.55 15.11 41.51
CA TYR A 115 7.50 16.52 41.88
C TYR A 115 8.18 16.84 43.21
N ALA A 116 8.45 15.83 44.05
CA ALA A 116 9.22 16.00 45.28
C ALA A 116 10.72 16.15 44.98
N LEU A 117 11.22 15.47 43.95
CA LEU A 117 12.59 15.62 43.46
C LEU A 117 12.77 16.82 42.53
N CYS A 118 11.72 17.25 41.82
CA CYS A 118 11.80 18.37 40.89
C CYS A 118 12.06 19.72 41.57
N LYS A 119 13.22 20.33 41.24
CA LYS A 119 13.65 21.66 41.73
C LYS A 119 13.22 22.86 40.87
N SER A 120 12.25 22.68 39.96
CA SER A 120 11.71 23.76 39.11
C SER A 120 12.71 24.49 38.21
N CYS A 121 13.73 23.78 37.70
CA CYS A 121 14.78 24.39 36.86
C CYS A 121 14.38 24.68 35.41
N ARG A 122 13.16 24.31 34.98
CA ARG A 122 12.61 24.51 33.62
C ARG A 122 13.35 23.83 32.44
N LEU A 123 14.53 23.22 32.67
CA LEU A 123 15.35 22.60 31.63
C LEU A 123 14.61 21.56 30.78
N CYS A 124 13.75 20.74 31.38
CA CYS A 124 12.98 19.72 30.64
C CYS A 124 11.95 20.32 29.68
N ILE A 125 11.39 21.49 30.01
CA ILE A 125 10.42 22.21 29.19
C ILE A 125 11.14 22.83 27.98
N GLU A 126 12.32 23.41 28.21
CA GLU A 126 13.10 24.09 27.17
C GLU A 126 13.79 23.13 26.20
N VAL A 127 14.33 22.02 26.72
CA VAL A 127 15.06 21.06 25.89
C VAL A 127 14.12 20.20 25.03
N CYS A 128 12.83 20.10 25.37
CA CYS A 128 11.94 19.19 24.66
C CYS A 128 11.62 19.72 23.23
N PRO A 129 12.08 19.05 22.16
CA PRO A 129 11.87 19.53 20.79
C PRO A 129 10.39 19.48 20.36
N LYS A 130 9.62 18.58 20.97
CA LYS A 130 8.17 18.42 20.74
C LYS A 130 7.32 19.28 21.67
N ARG A 131 7.94 19.93 22.67
CA ARG A 131 7.26 20.75 23.69
C ARG A 131 6.12 20.00 24.39
N VAL A 132 6.34 18.74 24.76
CA VAL A 132 5.31 17.90 25.41
C VAL A 132 4.95 18.40 26.81
N TYR A 133 5.87 19.12 27.46
CA TYR A 133 5.66 19.76 28.75
C TYR A 133 5.12 21.18 28.58
N THR A 134 4.07 21.49 29.33
CA THR A 134 3.62 22.87 29.55
C THR A 134 4.20 23.37 30.86
N ASP A 135 4.57 24.64 30.96
CA ASP A 135 5.04 25.23 32.22
C ASP A 135 3.85 25.50 33.15
N ASP A 136 3.98 25.21 34.44
CA ASP A 136 2.99 25.53 35.47
C ASP A 136 3.04 27.00 35.94
N GLY A 137 3.96 27.80 35.40
CA GLY A 137 4.21 29.19 35.77
C GLY A 137 5.26 29.36 36.87
N PHE A 138 5.65 28.28 37.53
CA PHE A 138 6.65 28.24 38.60
C PHE A 138 7.90 27.44 38.20
N GLY A 139 8.04 27.09 36.91
CA GLY A 139 9.20 26.40 36.36
C GLY A 139 9.12 24.87 36.48
N LYS A 140 7.99 24.30 36.91
CA LYS A 140 7.75 22.86 36.85
C LYS A 140 6.91 22.51 35.62
N PRO A 141 7.08 21.31 35.05
CA PRO A 141 6.16 20.82 34.05
C PRO A 141 4.77 20.63 34.67
N TYR A 142 3.73 21.08 34.00
CA TYR A 142 2.35 20.89 34.39
C TYR A 142 1.96 19.39 34.38
N THR A 143 0.91 19.04 35.11
CA THR A 143 0.44 17.65 35.25
C THR A 143 -0.16 17.09 33.97
N VAL A 144 -0.77 17.94 33.15
CA VAL A 144 -1.26 17.59 31.81
C VAL A 144 -0.12 17.73 30.81
N ARG A 145 0.13 16.67 30.03
CA ARG A 145 1.22 16.56 29.06
C ARG A 145 0.67 16.04 27.74
N ARG A 146 1.37 16.36 26.65
CA ARG A 146 1.10 15.83 25.31
C ARG A 146 1.88 14.54 25.10
N ASP A 147 1.45 13.49 25.79
CA ASP A 147 2.14 12.18 25.77
C ASP A 147 2.14 11.57 24.36
N GLU A 148 1.12 11.87 23.55
CA GLU A 148 0.96 11.45 22.16
C GLU A 148 2.07 11.96 21.23
N GLU A 149 2.75 13.05 21.59
CA GLU A 149 3.87 13.60 20.81
C GLU A 149 5.24 13.13 21.30
N CYS A 150 5.30 12.36 22.38
CA CYS A 150 6.56 11.93 22.99
C CYS A 150 7.20 10.75 22.23
N THR A 151 8.48 10.89 21.92
CA THR A 151 9.28 9.90 21.18
C THR A 151 10.13 8.99 22.08
N GLY A 152 10.05 9.17 23.40
CA GLY A 152 10.73 8.32 24.36
C GLY A 152 12.23 8.54 24.51
N GLU A 153 12.84 7.67 25.31
CA GLU A 153 14.27 7.73 25.67
C GLU A 153 15.19 7.27 24.54
N LEU A 154 14.77 6.29 23.74
CA LEU A 154 15.58 5.71 22.66
C LEU A 154 15.76 6.64 21.46
N GLN A 155 14.85 7.60 21.26
CA GLN A 155 14.92 8.54 20.13
C GLN A 155 15.35 9.94 20.53
N CYS A 156 14.97 10.42 21.73
CA CYS A 156 15.31 11.76 22.19
C CYS A 156 15.93 11.74 23.59
N GLY A 157 15.17 11.31 24.61
CA GLY A 157 15.66 11.17 26.00
C GLY A 157 16.19 12.44 26.69
N GLN A 158 16.15 13.60 26.04
CA GLN A 158 16.85 14.81 26.50
C GLN A 158 16.33 15.31 27.86
N CYS A 159 15.03 15.22 28.13
CA CYS A 159 14.46 15.63 29.40
C CYS A 159 14.94 14.78 30.59
N VAL A 160 15.22 13.49 30.37
CA VAL A 160 15.78 12.59 31.38
C VAL A 160 17.26 12.91 31.59
N ALA A 161 18.01 13.05 30.49
CA ALA A 161 19.45 13.31 30.53
C ALA A 161 19.80 14.66 31.18
N ILE A 162 19.01 15.71 30.91
CA ILE A 162 19.28 17.05 31.43
C ILE A 162 18.79 17.26 32.86
N CYS A 163 17.95 16.36 33.40
CA CYS A 163 17.35 16.56 34.72
C CYS A 163 18.41 16.32 35.81
N PRO A 164 18.83 17.36 36.57
CA PRO A 164 19.90 17.21 37.56
C PRO A 164 19.51 16.29 38.73
N GLU A 165 18.21 16.20 39.03
CA GLU A 165 17.66 15.39 40.13
C GLU A 165 17.13 14.03 39.66
N ARG A 166 17.21 13.74 38.35
CA ARG A 166 16.65 12.51 37.74
C ARG A 166 15.18 12.30 38.09
N ALA A 167 14.44 13.39 38.21
CA ALA A 167 13.03 13.40 38.59
C ALA A 167 12.09 12.91 37.47
N ILE A 168 12.59 12.68 36.26
CA ILE A 168 11.79 12.34 35.08
C ILE A 168 12.07 10.90 34.68
N VAL A 169 11.01 10.11 34.52
CA VAL A 169 11.06 8.74 33.98
C VAL A 169 10.13 8.65 32.79
N LEU A 170 10.67 8.17 31.67
CA LEU A 170 9.91 7.83 30.47
C LEU A 170 9.59 6.33 30.52
N LYS A 171 8.33 5.98 30.32
CA LYS A 171 7.92 4.58 30.20
C LYS A 171 7.38 4.38 28.79
N MET A 172 7.96 3.41 28.09
CA MET A 172 7.32 2.88 26.89
C MET A 172 6.00 2.26 27.32
N VAL A 173 4.91 2.81 26.79
CA VAL A 173 3.58 2.24 26.95
C VAL A 173 3.30 1.70 25.58
N ASP A 174 3.64 0.44 25.36
CA ASP A 174 3.45 -0.17 24.05
C ASP A 174 1.95 -0.17 23.73
N PRO A 175 1.45 0.71 22.84
CA PRO A 175 0.07 0.63 22.41
C PRO A 175 -0.09 -0.50 21.39
N MET A 176 1.03 -0.99 20.86
CA MET A 176 1.14 -2.09 19.93
C MET A 176 1.18 -3.36 20.76
N HIS A 177 0.00 -3.79 21.19
CA HIS A 177 -0.19 -5.17 21.63
C HIS A 177 0.62 -6.09 20.73
N ALA A 178 1.53 -6.88 21.34
CA ALA A 178 2.60 -7.64 20.67
C ALA A 178 2.11 -8.57 19.52
N SER A 179 0.81 -8.65 19.33
CA SER A 179 0.08 -9.42 18.33
C SER A 179 -1.33 -8.85 18.14
N THR A 180 -1.73 -8.68 16.88
CA THR A 180 -3.07 -8.21 16.48
C THR A 180 -3.83 -9.34 15.80
N VAL A 181 -5.08 -9.53 16.17
CA VAL A 181 -6.00 -10.45 15.48
C VAL A 181 -6.89 -9.63 14.55
N PHE A 182 -6.78 -9.90 13.25
CA PHE A 182 -7.62 -9.26 12.24
C PHE A 182 -8.93 -10.03 12.08
N VAL A 183 -10.04 -9.31 12.14
CA VAL A 183 -11.39 -9.81 11.89
C VAL A 183 -11.85 -9.24 10.57
N GLN A 184 -11.81 -10.07 9.53
CA GLN A 184 -12.27 -9.69 8.20
C GLN A 184 -13.81 -9.70 8.14
N LEU A 185 -14.37 -8.53 7.83
CA LEU A 185 -15.79 -8.31 7.61
C LEU A 185 -16.13 -8.48 6.14
N GLU A 186 -17.37 -8.87 5.87
CA GLU A 186 -17.92 -8.90 4.51
C GLU A 186 -18.06 -7.44 4.02
N ASN A 187 -17.48 -7.13 2.85
CA ASN A 187 -17.55 -5.79 2.26
C ASN A 187 -18.62 -5.74 1.15
N PRO A 188 -19.82 -5.17 1.40
CA PRO A 188 -20.87 -5.04 0.39
C PRO A 188 -20.53 -4.00 -0.68
N TYR A 189 -19.61 -3.07 -0.40
CA TYR A 189 -19.18 -2.04 -1.35
C TYR A 189 -18.21 -2.58 -2.40
N ALA A 190 -17.47 -3.66 -2.10
CA ALA A 190 -16.47 -4.22 -3.00
C ALA A 190 -17.05 -4.55 -4.38
N ALA A 191 -18.25 -5.13 -4.45
CA ALA A 191 -18.91 -5.48 -5.71
C ALA A 191 -19.54 -4.27 -6.44
N VAL A 192 -19.90 -3.21 -5.70
CA VAL A 192 -20.54 -2.02 -6.26
C VAL A 192 -19.50 -1.05 -6.81
N GLU A 193 -18.42 -0.81 -6.06
CA GLU A 193 -17.26 -0.03 -6.51
C GLU A 193 -16.44 -0.77 -7.57
N ALA A 194 -16.38 -2.11 -7.57
CA ALA A 194 -15.79 -2.85 -8.71
C ALA A 194 -16.63 -2.74 -10.01
N ARG A 195 -17.93 -2.40 -9.90
CA ARG A 195 -18.83 -2.19 -11.06
C ARG A 195 -18.94 -0.73 -11.47
N ARG A 196 -18.73 0.21 -10.54
CA ARG A 196 -18.38 1.58 -10.90
C ARG A 196 -17.04 1.48 -11.61
N SER A 197 -17.02 1.79 -12.90
CA SER A 197 -15.78 2.28 -13.52
C SER A 197 -15.14 3.25 -12.51
N ALA A 198 -13.93 2.91 -12.05
CA ALA A 198 -13.23 3.69 -11.04
C ALA A 198 -13.38 5.18 -11.35
N GLY A 199 -13.71 5.99 -10.33
CA GLY A 199 -13.95 7.41 -10.52
C GLY A 199 -12.87 8.03 -11.41
N ALA A 200 -13.31 8.78 -12.42
CA ALA A 200 -12.55 9.40 -13.49
C ALA A 200 -11.41 10.35 -13.05
N ASP A 201 -11.14 10.46 -11.75
CA ASP A 201 -10.22 11.44 -11.18
C ASP A 201 -8.76 10.95 -11.15
N PHE A 202 -8.51 9.65 -11.36
CA PHE A 202 -7.14 9.08 -11.41
C PHE A 202 -6.88 8.13 -12.59
N GLU A 203 -7.77 8.08 -13.59
CA GLU A 203 -7.49 7.38 -14.84
C GLU A 203 -6.57 8.23 -15.72
N VAL A 204 -5.27 8.26 -15.40
CA VAL A 204 -4.30 8.53 -16.47
C VAL A 204 -4.30 7.27 -17.33
N SER A 205 -5.06 7.32 -18.42
CA SER A 205 -5.03 6.29 -19.47
C SER A 205 -3.56 6.00 -19.75
N ASN A 206 -3.16 4.72 -19.68
CA ASN A 206 -1.80 4.38 -20.05
C ASN A 206 -1.65 4.73 -21.53
N PRO A 207 -0.78 5.67 -21.92
CA PRO A 207 -0.60 6.03 -23.32
C PRO A 207 -0.11 4.83 -24.14
N LEU A 208 0.48 3.83 -23.48
CA LEU A 208 0.95 2.58 -24.07
C LEU A 208 -0.14 1.48 -24.07
N ALA A 209 -1.33 1.73 -23.54
CA ALA A 209 -2.46 0.80 -23.60
C ALA A 209 -3.42 1.18 -24.71
N SER A 210 -2.90 1.06 -25.92
CA SER A 210 -3.65 1.29 -27.15
C SER A 210 -4.22 -0.03 -27.66
N ASP A 211 -5.47 -0.02 -28.10
CA ASP A 211 -6.07 -1.12 -28.88
C ASP A 211 -5.87 -0.94 -30.39
N GLU A 212 -5.09 0.07 -30.79
CA GLU A 212 -4.72 0.29 -32.17
C GLU A 212 -3.83 -0.83 -32.71
N GLU A 213 -3.92 -1.03 -34.02
CA GLU A 213 -3.10 -2.00 -34.74
C GLU A 213 -1.64 -1.54 -34.78
N LEU A 214 -0.72 -2.47 -34.49
CA LEU A 214 0.72 -2.26 -34.62
C LEU A 214 1.08 -2.22 -36.11
N LYS A 215 1.54 -1.07 -36.58
CA LYS A 215 1.95 -0.85 -37.98
C LYS A 215 3.40 -0.43 -38.02
N ILE A 216 4.25 -1.29 -38.55
CA ILE A 216 5.67 -1.01 -38.73
C ILE A 216 5.89 -0.70 -40.21
N GLU A 217 6.26 0.54 -40.52
CA GLU A 217 6.50 0.97 -41.89
C GLU A 217 7.88 0.51 -42.38
N GLY A 218 7.90 -0.32 -43.42
CA GLY A 218 9.14 -0.76 -44.05
C GLY A 218 9.90 -1.83 -43.27
N ALA A 219 11.19 -1.98 -43.59
CA ALA A 219 12.07 -2.94 -42.93
C ALA A 219 12.77 -2.27 -41.74
N LEU A 220 12.86 -2.98 -40.61
CA LEU A 220 13.64 -2.52 -39.47
C LEU A 220 15.15 -2.58 -39.80
N PRO A 221 15.94 -1.58 -39.35
CA PRO A 221 17.40 -1.61 -39.43
C PRO A 221 18.01 -2.86 -38.78
N GLU A 222 19.20 -3.26 -39.26
CA GLU A 222 19.94 -4.37 -38.66
C GLU A 222 20.52 -4.03 -37.28
N ASP A 223 20.78 -2.74 -37.03
CA ASP A 223 21.21 -2.27 -35.72
C ASP A 223 20.01 -2.10 -34.76
N LEU A 224 20.17 -2.63 -33.55
CA LEU A 224 19.11 -2.63 -32.54
C LEU A 224 18.65 -1.22 -32.18
N LEU A 225 19.57 -0.25 -32.10
CA LEU A 225 19.23 1.12 -31.73
C LEU A 225 18.34 1.81 -32.79
N GLY A 226 18.64 1.62 -34.07
CA GLY A 226 17.82 2.09 -35.19
C GLY A 226 16.47 1.38 -35.23
N ALA A 227 16.44 0.06 -35.01
CA ALA A 227 15.19 -0.69 -34.90
C ALA A 227 14.33 -0.19 -33.74
N HIS A 228 14.91 0.07 -32.56
CA HIS A 228 14.17 0.54 -31.38
C HIS A 228 13.46 1.87 -31.61
N ARG A 229 14.06 2.81 -32.36
CA ARG A 229 13.41 4.08 -32.71
C ARG A 229 12.13 3.86 -33.50
N LEU A 230 12.18 3.01 -34.53
CA LEU A 230 11.00 2.70 -35.35
C LEU A 230 9.96 1.88 -34.58
N LEU A 231 10.40 1.00 -33.68
CA LEU A 231 9.50 0.23 -32.82
C LEU A 231 8.78 1.11 -31.80
N ASP A 232 9.48 2.08 -31.21
CA ASP A 232 8.88 3.05 -30.29
C ASP A 232 7.85 3.93 -31.00
N GLU A 233 8.18 4.45 -32.20
CA GLU A 233 7.25 5.20 -33.05
C GLU A 233 6.03 4.38 -33.48
N ALA A 234 6.20 3.07 -33.70
CA ALA A 234 5.13 2.15 -34.05
C ALA A 234 4.28 1.71 -32.83
N GLY A 235 4.67 2.04 -31.61
CA GLY A 235 3.96 1.65 -30.39
C GLY A 235 4.26 0.23 -29.90
N PHE A 236 5.42 -0.33 -30.24
CA PHE A 236 5.90 -1.64 -29.75
C PHE A 236 6.89 -1.45 -28.60
N HIS A 237 6.45 -1.75 -27.37
CA HIS A 237 7.24 -1.49 -26.16
C HIS A 237 7.62 -2.79 -25.43
N PRO A 238 8.72 -3.46 -25.83
CA PRO A 238 9.25 -4.62 -25.13
C PRO A 238 9.79 -4.21 -23.75
N VAL A 239 9.40 -4.95 -22.72
CA VAL A 239 9.84 -4.74 -21.33
C VAL A 239 10.63 -5.97 -20.88
N LEU A 240 11.83 -5.77 -20.36
CA LEU A 240 12.68 -6.82 -19.79
C LEU A 240 13.14 -6.45 -18.38
N GLU A 241 13.35 -7.44 -17.52
CA GLU A 241 13.87 -7.23 -16.17
C GLU A 241 15.40 -7.25 -16.18
N LEU A 242 16.04 -6.15 -15.76
CA LEU A 242 17.49 -6.05 -15.59
C LEU A 242 17.79 -5.68 -14.14
N ALA A 243 18.64 -6.47 -13.49
CA ALA A 243 19.03 -6.25 -12.09
C ALA A 243 17.82 -6.03 -11.14
N GLY A 244 16.71 -6.75 -11.37
CA GLY A 244 15.49 -6.66 -10.55
C GLY A 244 14.57 -5.48 -10.88
N THR A 245 14.82 -4.76 -11.99
CA THR A 245 14.03 -3.60 -12.40
C THR A 245 13.43 -3.81 -13.80
N PRO A 246 12.11 -3.64 -13.98
CA PRO A 246 11.50 -3.68 -15.31
C PRO A 246 11.95 -2.47 -16.13
N THR A 247 12.48 -2.73 -17.31
CA THR A 247 13.13 -1.74 -18.17
C THR A 247 12.50 -1.78 -19.56
N HIS A 248 12.15 -0.61 -20.10
CA HIS A 248 11.69 -0.49 -21.48
C HIS A 248 12.89 -0.67 -22.41
N PHE A 249 12.93 -1.78 -23.14
CA PHE A 249 14.10 -2.16 -23.92
C PHE A 249 14.35 -1.21 -25.10
N VAL A 250 13.29 -0.59 -25.64
CA VAL A 250 13.41 0.45 -26.67
C VAL A 250 14.15 1.70 -26.17
N ASP A 251 14.12 1.98 -24.86
CA ASP A 251 14.83 3.11 -24.23
C ASP A 251 16.30 2.81 -23.94
N ALA A 252 16.77 1.59 -24.22
CA ALA A 252 18.14 1.16 -23.95
C ALA A 252 19.15 2.03 -24.68
N ARG A 253 20.07 2.63 -23.91
CA ARG A 253 21.19 3.42 -24.47
C ARG A 253 22.18 2.54 -25.23
N ASP A 254 22.40 1.32 -24.75
CA ASP A 254 23.21 0.29 -25.40
C ASP A 254 22.44 -1.05 -25.38
N PRO A 255 21.55 -1.28 -26.37
CA PRO A 255 20.68 -2.45 -26.37
C PRO A 255 21.44 -3.77 -26.49
N GLN A 256 22.65 -3.74 -27.05
CA GLN A 256 23.47 -4.94 -27.18
C GLN A 256 24.07 -5.34 -25.82
N ALA A 257 24.54 -4.36 -25.04
CA ALA A 257 25.02 -4.59 -23.68
C ALA A 257 23.88 -5.04 -22.75
N ASP A 258 22.71 -4.42 -22.85
CA ASP A 258 21.53 -4.76 -22.04
C ASP A 258 21.06 -6.20 -22.31
N LEU A 259 20.99 -6.63 -23.58
CA LEU A 259 20.67 -8.04 -23.90
C LEU A 259 21.72 -9.02 -23.36
N ALA A 260 23.01 -8.66 -23.42
CA ALA A 260 24.07 -9.51 -22.89
C ALA A 260 24.00 -9.63 -21.36
N ALA A 261 23.68 -8.54 -20.66
CA ALA A 261 23.44 -8.54 -19.23
C ALA A 261 22.22 -9.42 -18.88
N TRP A 262 21.09 -9.20 -19.56
CA TRP A 262 19.88 -10.00 -19.41
C TRP A 262 20.13 -11.50 -19.64
N ALA A 263 20.87 -11.84 -20.69
CA ALA A 263 21.21 -13.23 -21.02
C ALA A 263 21.98 -13.91 -19.87
N LYS A 264 22.96 -13.18 -19.28
CA LYS A 264 23.75 -13.67 -18.15
C LYS A 264 22.89 -13.87 -16.90
N GLU A 265 22.00 -12.94 -16.60
CA GLU A 265 21.08 -13.02 -15.44
C GLU A 265 20.12 -14.20 -15.55
N ASN A 266 19.66 -14.50 -16.76
CA ASN A 266 18.69 -15.57 -17.03
C ASN A 266 19.32 -16.90 -17.49
N GLY A 267 20.64 -17.04 -17.38
CA GLY A 267 21.35 -18.28 -17.72
C GLY A 267 21.25 -18.70 -19.20
N ARG A 268 21.10 -17.75 -20.11
CA ARG A 268 21.04 -17.97 -21.57
C ARG A 268 22.34 -17.55 -22.26
N SER A 269 22.62 -18.11 -23.44
CA SER A 269 23.76 -17.68 -24.27
C SER A 269 23.46 -16.30 -24.89
N PRO A 270 24.36 -15.32 -24.76
CA PRO A 270 24.19 -13.99 -25.38
C PRO A 270 23.99 -14.05 -26.90
N GLU A 271 24.66 -14.98 -27.57
CA GLU A 271 24.54 -15.18 -29.01
C GLU A 271 23.14 -15.64 -29.40
N LYS A 272 22.56 -16.59 -28.65
CA LYS A 272 21.21 -17.11 -28.89
C LYS A 272 20.13 -16.08 -28.58
N VAL A 273 20.33 -15.28 -27.54
CA VAL A 273 19.45 -14.14 -27.23
C VAL A 273 19.47 -13.11 -28.36
N SER A 274 20.67 -12.73 -28.82
CA SER A 274 20.82 -11.78 -29.94
C SER A 274 20.21 -12.33 -31.24
N GLU A 275 20.39 -13.63 -31.52
CA GLU A 275 19.77 -14.32 -32.66
C GLU A 275 18.23 -14.28 -32.57
N ALA A 276 17.66 -14.61 -31.42
CA ALA A 276 16.21 -14.60 -31.21
C ALA A 276 15.60 -13.22 -31.47
N VAL A 277 16.19 -12.16 -30.90
CA VAL A 277 15.72 -10.78 -31.10
C VAL A 277 15.84 -10.35 -32.56
N LYS A 278 16.96 -10.66 -33.22
CA LYS A 278 17.16 -10.33 -34.65
C LYS A 278 16.16 -11.03 -35.56
N VAL A 279 15.92 -12.32 -35.34
CA VAL A 279 14.97 -13.11 -36.14
C VAL A 279 13.54 -12.61 -35.93
N LEU A 280 13.18 -12.24 -34.70
CA LEU A 280 11.90 -11.59 -34.41
C LEU A 280 11.77 -10.26 -35.14
N TYR A 281 12.72 -9.33 -34.98
CA TYR A 281 12.65 -8.00 -35.57
C TYR A 281 12.62 -8.07 -37.11
N ALA A 282 13.35 -9.01 -37.71
CA ALA A 282 13.30 -9.22 -39.16
C ALA A 282 11.94 -9.75 -39.66
N ALA A 283 11.15 -10.40 -38.82
CA ALA A 283 9.82 -10.93 -39.17
C ALA A 283 8.68 -9.99 -38.78
N LEU A 284 8.87 -9.16 -37.76
CA LEU A 284 7.83 -8.34 -37.12
C LEU A 284 7.00 -7.47 -38.09
N PRO A 285 7.58 -6.77 -39.09
CA PRO A 285 6.81 -5.97 -40.04
C PRO A 285 5.85 -6.79 -40.92
N GLY A 286 6.08 -8.09 -41.05
CA GLY A 286 5.26 -9.01 -41.85
C GLY A 286 4.11 -9.67 -41.09
N ILE A 287 3.99 -9.44 -39.77
CA ILE A 287 2.99 -10.08 -38.91
C ILE A 287 1.76 -9.18 -38.78
N ALA A 288 0.64 -9.59 -39.35
CA ALA A 288 -0.61 -8.81 -39.35
C ALA A 288 -1.48 -9.06 -38.10
N GLY A 289 -2.21 -8.01 -37.68
CA GLY A 289 -3.18 -8.06 -36.59
C GLY A 289 -2.58 -8.01 -35.18
N LEU A 290 -1.30 -7.63 -35.06
CA LEU A 290 -0.72 -7.28 -33.77
C LEU A 290 -1.28 -5.93 -33.30
N LYS A 291 -1.27 -5.71 -31.98
CA LYS A 291 -1.75 -4.47 -31.36
C LYS A 291 -0.60 -3.72 -30.71
N GLN A 292 -0.68 -2.41 -30.69
CA GLN A 292 0.28 -1.60 -29.95
C GLN A 292 0.26 -1.94 -28.44
N GLY A 293 1.39 -1.69 -27.78
CA GLY A 293 1.51 -1.68 -26.33
C GLY A 293 2.72 -2.40 -25.77
N LYS A 294 2.61 -2.82 -24.51
CA LYS A 294 3.68 -3.47 -23.75
C LYS A 294 3.74 -4.97 -24.03
N TYR A 295 4.96 -5.48 -24.13
CA TYR A 295 5.21 -6.91 -24.31
C TYR A 295 6.20 -7.40 -23.26
N ALA A 296 5.84 -8.48 -22.55
CA ALA A 296 6.69 -9.19 -21.60
C ALA A 296 7.86 -9.86 -22.33
N PHE A 297 8.93 -9.11 -22.54
CA PHE A 297 10.00 -9.47 -23.44
C PHE A 297 10.89 -10.59 -22.87
N ASP A 298 10.97 -10.73 -21.55
CA ASP A 298 11.65 -11.85 -20.89
C ASP A 298 11.08 -13.20 -21.36
N THR A 299 9.76 -13.35 -21.20
CA THR A 299 9.01 -14.54 -21.62
C THR A 299 9.12 -14.74 -23.12
N LEU A 300 9.01 -13.65 -23.88
CA LEU A 300 9.09 -13.68 -25.33
C LEU A 300 10.45 -14.21 -25.81
N ILE A 301 11.57 -13.71 -25.28
CA ILE A 301 12.91 -14.16 -25.66
C ILE A 301 13.08 -15.65 -25.34
N HIS A 302 12.67 -16.10 -24.15
CA HIS A 302 12.75 -17.51 -23.78
C HIS A 302 11.99 -18.40 -24.77
N ARG A 303 10.74 -18.05 -25.09
CA ARG A 303 9.91 -18.80 -26.03
C ARG A 303 10.46 -18.78 -27.44
N LEU A 304 10.95 -17.64 -27.93
CA LEU A 304 11.59 -17.59 -29.24
C LEU A 304 12.82 -18.48 -29.32
N ILE A 305 13.65 -18.52 -28.27
CA ILE A 305 14.81 -19.39 -28.23
C ILE A 305 14.36 -20.86 -28.33
N ASP A 306 13.41 -21.26 -27.50
CA ASP A 306 13.01 -22.66 -27.34
C ASP A 306 12.13 -23.16 -28.48
N GLU A 307 11.21 -22.33 -28.99
CA GLU A 307 10.21 -22.72 -29.99
C GLU A 307 10.61 -22.35 -31.44
N ALA A 308 11.50 -21.37 -31.65
CA ALA A 308 11.87 -20.93 -33.00
C ALA A 308 13.36 -21.09 -33.32
N VAL A 309 14.27 -20.59 -32.47
CA VAL A 309 15.72 -20.59 -32.76
C VAL A 309 16.31 -21.99 -32.64
N HIS A 310 16.01 -22.73 -31.57
CA HIS A 310 16.49 -24.10 -31.39
C HIS A 310 16.00 -25.05 -32.50
N PRO A 311 14.71 -25.03 -32.90
CA PRO A 311 14.22 -25.88 -33.97
C PRO A 311 14.53 -25.36 -35.38
N GLY A 312 15.11 -24.14 -35.52
CA GLY A 312 15.45 -23.55 -36.81
C GLY A 312 14.25 -23.08 -37.63
N ILE A 313 13.18 -22.62 -36.97
CA ILE A 313 11.96 -22.16 -37.64
C ILE A 313 12.18 -20.80 -38.28
N ASN A 314 11.90 -20.70 -39.58
CA ASN A 314 11.90 -19.42 -40.28
C ASN A 314 10.62 -18.64 -39.98
N LEU A 315 10.72 -17.58 -39.16
CA LEU A 315 9.59 -16.73 -38.79
C LEU A 315 8.99 -15.93 -39.97
N LYS A 316 9.66 -15.84 -41.12
CA LYS A 316 9.11 -15.22 -42.34
C LYS A 316 8.22 -16.18 -43.15
N SER A 317 8.23 -17.47 -42.82
CA SER A 317 7.31 -18.44 -43.43
C SER A 317 5.90 -18.25 -42.88
N ARG A 318 4.86 -18.72 -43.60
CA ARG A 318 3.47 -18.59 -43.14
C ARG A 318 3.25 -19.19 -41.75
N SER A 319 3.74 -20.41 -41.52
CA SER A 319 3.61 -21.09 -40.23
C SER A 319 4.49 -20.48 -39.14
N GLY A 320 5.68 -19.99 -39.50
CA GLY A 320 6.56 -19.28 -38.57
C GLY A 320 5.99 -17.93 -38.12
N ALA A 321 5.38 -17.18 -39.04
CA ALA A 321 4.72 -15.91 -38.73
C ALA A 321 3.51 -16.12 -37.81
N GLU A 322 2.76 -17.20 -38.01
CA GLU A 322 1.63 -17.58 -37.15
C GLU A 322 2.10 -17.99 -35.74
N LEU A 323 3.21 -18.74 -35.63
CA LEU A 323 3.85 -19.04 -34.35
C LEU A 323 4.31 -17.75 -33.63
N ALA A 324 5.04 -16.88 -34.33
CA ALA A 324 5.51 -15.62 -33.78
C ALA A 324 4.36 -14.74 -33.31
N LYS A 325 3.27 -14.67 -34.09
CA LYS A 325 2.05 -13.96 -33.73
C LYS A 325 1.46 -14.48 -32.42
N ASN A 326 1.29 -15.81 -32.29
CA ASN A 326 0.72 -16.40 -31.08
C ASN A 326 1.59 -16.12 -29.85
N ILE A 327 2.92 -16.25 -29.97
CA ILE A 327 3.86 -15.91 -28.89
C ILE A 327 3.72 -14.43 -28.51
N LEU A 328 3.69 -13.53 -29.49
CA LEU A 328 3.55 -12.08 -29.27
C LEU A 328 2.22 -11.73 -28.59
N GLU A 329 1.11 -12.29 -29.04
CA GLU A 329 -0.21 -12.05 -28.46
C GLU A 329 -0.30 -12.53 -27.00
N GLU A 330 0.28 -13.69 -26.69
CA GLU A 330 0.34 -14.23 -25.32
C GLU A 330 1.27 -13.41 -24.42
N CYS A 331 2.32 -12.81 -24.98
CA CYS A 331 3.26 -11.95 -24.23
C CYS A 331 2.80 -10.48 -24.16
N ARG A 332 1.70 -10.09 -24.81
CA ARG A 332 1.19 -8.71 -24.73
C ARG A 332 0.55 -8.48 -23.37
N GLU A 333 0.98 -7.44 -22.67
CA GLU A 333 0.47 -7.08 -21.35
C GLU A 333 -0.65 -6.02 -21.46
N PRO A 334 -1.91 -6.35 -21.14
CA PRO A 334 -3.01 -5.40 -21.19
C PRO A 334 -3.01 -4.50 -19.95
N HIS A 335 -2.17 -3.47 -19.94
CA HIS A 335 -2.11 -2.51 -18.83
C HIS A 335 -2.89 -1.22 -19.14
N ILE A 336 -4.22 -1.26 -19.09
CA ILE A 336 -5.11 -0.13 -19.46
C ILE A 336 -4.83 1.18 -18.67
N TYR A 337 -4.15 1.13 -17.52
CA TYR A 337 -4.01 2.26 -16.60
C TYR A 337 -2.55 2.47 -16.16
N LEU A 338 -2.10 3.73 -16.11
CA LEU A 338 -0.87 4.11 -15.41
C LEU A 338 -1.19 4.23 -13.92
N GLY A 339 -0.73 3.26 -13.13
CA GLY A 339 -0.97 3.26 -11.70
C GLY A 339 -1.29 1.88 -11.17
N ALA A 340 -0.93 1.67 -9.92
CA ALA A 340 -0.87 0.37 -9.30
C ALA A 340 -2.26 -0.27 -9.13
N LYS A 341 -2.74 -1.02 -10.14
CA LYS A 341 -3.76 -2.06 -9.89
C LYS A 341 -3.25 -3.13 -8.93
N SER A 342 -1.93 -3.26 -8.78
CA SER A 342 -1.25 -4.27 -7.98
C SER A 342 -0.62 -3.75 -6.68
N ARG A 343 -0.82 -2.47 -6.31
CA ARG A 343 -0.52 -2.04 -4.93
C ARG A 343 -1.84 -1.74 -4.24
N PRO A 344 -2.13 -2.37 -3.09
CA PRO A 344 -3.11 -1.81 -2.20
C PRO A 344 -2.59 -0.41 -1.82
N ILE A 345 -3.16 0.65 -2.41
CA ILE A 345 -3.13 1.95 -1.77
C ILE A 345 -4.04 1.79 -0.55
N GLY A 346 -3.44 1.28 0.51
CA GLY A 346 -4.15 0.66 1.64
C GLY A 346 -3.24 -0.34 2.33
N GLY A 347 -2.02 0.09 2.69
CA GLY A 347 -1.07 -0.78 3.39
C GLY A 347 0.02 0.05 4.04
N LEU A 348 -0.11 0.22 5.36
CA LEU A 348 0.96 0.57 6.31
C LEU A 348 1.96 1.63 5.85
N LEU A 349 1.64 2.90 6.13
CA LEU A 349 2.71 3.82 6.50
C LEU A 349 3.10 3.51 7.94
N PRO A 350 4.36 3.13 8.23
CA PRO A 350 4.83 2.99 9.60
C PRO A 350 4.64 4.32 10.34
N PRO A 351 4.24 4.31 11.62
CA PRO A 351 4.23 5.54 12.43
C PRO A 351 5.65 6.11 12.48
N GLY A 352 5.77 7.42 12.19
CA GLY A 352 7.06 8.11 12.05
C GLY A 352 7.46 8.48 10.61
N THR A 353 6.70 8.06 9.60
CA THR A 353 6.87 8.59 8.25
C THR A 353 6.36 10.04 8.19
N SER A 354 7.27 10.94 7.86
CA SER A 354 7.01 12.38 7.66
C SER A 354 5.82 12.60 6.70
N THR A 355 5.06 13.66 6.95
CA THR A 355 4.05 14.20 6.04
C THR A 355 4.58 14.48 4.62
N ALA A 356 5.90 14.51 4.42
CA ALA A 356 6.59 14.66 3.13
C ALA A 356 6.48 13.44 2.19
N TRP A 357 5.90 12.33 2.62
CA TRP A 357 5.61 11.17 1.76
C TRP A 357 4.16 11.11 1.26
N LYS A 358 3.33 12.09 1.63
CA LYS A 358 2.24 12.50 0.75
C LYS A 358 2.93 13.12 -0.47
N THR A 359 2.47 12.78 -1.66
CA THR A 359 2.95 13.20 -3.00
C THR A 359 3.46 14.66 -3.08
N PRO A 360 4.18 15.07 -4.14
CA PRO A 360 4.64 16.47 -4.34
C PRO A 360 3.53 17.55 -4.29
N TYR A 361 2.27 17.16 -4.14
CA TYR A 361 1.09 18.01 -4.15
C TYR A 361 0.28 17.95 -2.84
N GLY A 362 0.90 17.51 -1.75
CA GLY A 362 0.33 17.64 -0.41
C GLY A 362 0.16 19.12 -0.02
N ASN A 363 -1.04 19.65 -0.29
CA ASN A 363 -1.61 20.96 0.12
C ASN A 363 -1.93 21.97 -1.00
N GLU A 364 -2.22 21.55 -2.23
CA GLU A 364 -2.95 22.42 -3.16
C GLU A 364 -4.01 21.61 -3.95
N VAL A 365 -5.26 21.64 -3.47
CA VAL A 365 -6.47 22.06 -4.21
C VAL A 365 -7.48 22.59 -3.18
#